data_AF-A0A2H3T6W1-F1
#
_entry.id   AF-A0A2H3T6W1-F1
#
_cell.length_a   1.000
_cell.length_b   1.000
_cell.length_c   1.000
_cell.angle_alpha   90.00
_cell.angle_beta   90.00
_cell.angle_gamma   90.00
#
_symmetry.space_group_name_H-M   'P 1'
#
loop_
_entity.id
_entity.type
_entity.pdbx_description
1 polymer ?
#
loop_
_entity_poly.entity_id
_entity_poly.type
_entity_poly.pdbx_seq_one_letter_code
_entity_poly.pdbx_strand_id
1 'polypeptide(L)'
;MIHLCLLLFTLAVHAASIGDIAAQTLDFCGEPDKSDYTLIQDPFLGDIDHGQPGITFETAYGEGGPRWFMVYQNGEDAKPYRAMKVSSNTTVFVDLTTSCSTFSGRLVRGNDIDFDGGAHNLGTWAEMNWQTYPLVYGGVSVIEGNDGPILLQSEDPNTPSMGFTEDIIPRAPKECRVKKDSGGMALKPTDKDGYDEATREFTKRRLDNQKVSIDKSYTATVMSHNGRFKIVFLHGNH
;
A
#
# COMPACT_ATOMS: atom_id res chain seq x y z
N MET A 1 -27.77 61.97 -34.08
CA MET A 1 -28.94 61.07 -34.21
C MET A 1 -28.50 59.75 -33.57
N ILE A 2 -28.72 59.50 -32.27
CA ILE A 2 -29.98 59.04 -31.60
C ILE A 2 -30.52 57.83 -32.38
N HIS A 3 -30.51 56.58 -31.90
CA HIS A 3 -30.97 55.98 -30.63
C HIS A 3 -29.97 54.87 -30.19
N LEU A 4 -29.52 54.67 -28.95
CA LEU A 4 -30.17 54.53 -27.63
C LEU A 4 -31.26 53.44 -27.56
N CYS A 5 -30.85 52.20 -27.30
CA CYS A 5 -31.70 51.18 -26.68
C CYS A 5 -31.07 50.77 -25.35
N LEU A 6 -31.60 51.34 -24.26
CA LEU A 6 -31.50 50.79 -22.92
C LEU A 6 -32.22 49.43 -22.89
N LEU A 7 -31.57 48.42 -22.34
CA LEU A 7 -32.25 47.32 -21.66
C LEU A 7 -31.51 47.05 -20.35
N LEU A 8 -32.10 47.60 -19.29
CA LEU A 8 -31.88 47.21 -17.90
C LEU A 8 -32.33 45.75 -17.73
N PHE A 9 -31.43 44.87 -17.32
CA PHE A 9 -31.80 43.67 -16.55
C PHE A 9 -30.85 43.50 -15.37
N THR A 10 -31.36 43.99 -14.24
CA THR A 10 -31.16 43.56 -12.86
C THR A 10 -30.11 42.48 -12.58
N LEU A 11 -29.12 42.88 -11.76
CA LEU A 11 -28.35 42.02 -10.88
C LEU A 11 -29.27 41.03 -10.14
N ALA A 12 -29.23 39.77 -10.54
CA ALA A 12 -29.56 38.67 -9.66
C ALA A 12 -28.24 37.97 -9.31
N VAL A 13 -27.66 38.37 -8.18
CA VAL A 13 -26.68 37.56 -7.46
C VAL A 13 -27.42 36.29 -7.05
N HIS A 14 -27.45 35.29 -7.93
CA HIS A 14 -27.69 33.94 -7.49
C HIS A 14 -26.41 33.50 -6.81
N ALA A 15 -26.42 33.64 -5.47
CA ALA A 15 -25.64 32.79 -4.61
C ALA A 15 -26.07 31.35 -4.91
N ALA A 16 -25.47 30.76 -5.96
CA ALA A 16 -25.31 29.33 -6.01
C ALA A 16 -24.43 29.02 -4.80
N SER A 17 -25.09 28.59 -3.72
CA SER A 17 -24.48 27.72 -2.73
C SER A 17 -23.53 26.81 -3.50
N ILE A 18 -22.24 26.95 -3.20
CA ILE A 18 -21.23 25.95 -3.50
C ILE A 18 -21.70 24.75 -2.68
N GLY A 19 -22.63 24.01 -3.27
CA GLY A 19 -23.11 22.75 -2.75
C GLY A 19 -21.88 21.87 -2.65
N ASP A 20 -21.60 21.48 -1.40
CA ASP A 20 -20.75 20.39 -1.00
C ASP A 20 -19.97 19.77 -2.16
N ILE A 21 -18.68 20.08 -2.22
CA ILE A 21 -17.73 19.04 -2.62
C ILE A 21 -18.02 17.94 -1.60
N ALA A 22 -18.90 17.01 -1.97
CA ALA A 22 -19.20 15.84 -1.18
C ALA A 22 -17.83 15.28 -0.83
N ALA A 23 -17.48 15.35 0.46
CA ALA A 23 -16.40 14.56 0.98
C ALA A 23 -16.64 13.18 0.40
N GLN A 24 -15.74 12.70 -0.45
CA GLN A 24 -15.73 11.28 -0.74
C GLN A 24 -15.58 10.65 0.64
N THR A 25 -16.68 10.14 1.17
CA THR A 25 -16.64 9.28 2.35
C THR A 25 -15.67 8.19 1.95
N LEU A 26 -14.48 8.20 2.54
CA LEU A 26 -13.57 7.08 2.44
C LEU A 26 -14.36 5.90 2.98
N ASP A 27 -14.81 5.04 2.08
CA ASP A 27 -15.59 3.86 2.44
C ASP A 27 -14.60 2.84 3.00
N PHE A 28 -14.32 2.99 4.29
CA PHE A 28 -13.49 2.05 5.02
C PHE A 28 -14.25 0.74 5.20
N CYS A 29 -13.55 -0.36 4.99
CA CYS A 29 -13.93 -1.67 5.45
C CYS A 29 -13.96 -1.65 6.99
N GLY A 30 -15.14 -1.42 7.58
CA GLY A 30 -15.29 -1.29 9.04
C GLY A 30 -15.09 0.14 9.55
N GLU A 31 -14.95 0.28 10.86
CA GLU A 31 -14.93 1.58 11.57
C GLU A 31 -13.59 1.77 12.30
N PRO A 32 -12.61 2.50 11.73
CA PRO A 32 -11.26 2.66 12.30
C PRO A 32 -11.21 3.14 13.76
N ASP A 33 -12.20 3.93 14.17
CA ASP A 33 -12.34 4.46 15.53
C ASP A 33 -12.74 3.40 16.57
N LYS A 34 -13.31 2.26 16.14
CA LYS A 34 -13.67 1.18 17.05
C LYS A 34 -12.49 0.29 17.42
N SER A 35 -12.43 -0.15 18.67
CA SER A 35 -11.32 -0.99 19.17
C SER A 35 -11.18 -2.35 18.46
N ASP A 36 -12.25 -2.85 17.85
CA ASP A 36 -12.32 -4.13 17.14
C ASP A 36 -12.02 -4.03 15.64
N TYR A 37 -11.63 -2.85 15.15
CA TYR A 37 -11.28 -2.64 13.75
C TYR A 37 -10.13 -3.54 13.26
N THR A 38 -9.11 -3.74 14.09
CA THR A 38 -7.94 -4.55 13.73
C THR A 38 -8.22 -6.03 13.96
N LEU A 39 -8.24 -6.82 12.89
CA LEU A 39 -8.23 -8.27 12.98
C LEU A 39 -6.81 -8.79 13.23
N ILE A 40 -6.51 -9.25 14.45
CA ILE A 40 -5.20 -9.81 14.83
C ILE A 40 -5.22 -11.34 14.74
N GLN A 41 -4.25 -11.92 14.04
CA GLN A 41 -4.11 -13.37 13.86
C GLN A 41 -2.66 -13.81 14.13
N ASP A 42 -2.43 -14.45 15.28
CA ASP A 42 -1.13 -14.99 15.72
C ASP A 42 -1.31 -16.41 16.30
N PRO A 43 -0.88 -17.48 15.60
CA PRO A 43 -0.35 -17.48 14.24
C PRO A 43 -1.47 -17.30 13.20
N PHE A 44 -1.11 -16.77 12.03
CA PHE A 44 -1.98 -16.81 10.86
C PHE A 44 -1.65 -18.03 9.99
N LEU A 45 -2.65 -18.87 9.75
CA LEU A 45 -2.52 -20.15 9.01
C LEU A 45 -3.14 -20.10 7.60
N GLY A 46 -3.64 -18.95 7.17
CA GLY A 46 -4.37 -18.80 5.92
C GLY A 46 -5.89 -18.84 6.09
N ASP A 47 -6.57 -18.06 5.28
CA ASP A 47 -8.02 -18.19 5.06
C ASP A 47 -8.30 -19.37 4.11
N ILE A 48 -9.55 -19.82 4.06
CA ILE A 48 -9.93 -20.91 3.14
C ILE A 48 -10.02 -20.33 1.73
N ASP A 49 -9.24 -20.92 0.81
CA ASP A 49 -9.26 -20.56 -0.60
C ASP A 49 -10.32 -21.36 -1.36
N HIS A 50 -11.40 -20.69 -1.77
CA HIS A 50 -12.45 -21.19 -2.64
C HIS A 50 -12.31 -20.70 -4.09
N GLY A 51 -11.18 -20.07 -4.43
CA GLY A 51 -10.95 -19.44 -5.74
C GLY A 51 -11.45 -18.00 -5.84
N GLN A 52 -11.83 -17.37 -4.73
CA GLN A 52 -12.27 -15.97 -4.67
C GLN A 52 -11.09 -14.99 -4.87
N PRO A 53 -11.37 -13.69 -5.12
CA PRO A 53 -10.35 -12.66 -5.09
C PRO A 53 -9.59 -12.64 -3.77
N GLY A 54 -8.30 -12.35 -3.82
CA GLY A 54 -7.44 -12.37 -2.64
C GLY A 54 -5.96 -12.49 -2.98
N ILE A 55 -5.18 -12.88 -1.99
CA ILE A 55 -3.71 -12.88 -2.08
C ILE A 55 -3.17 -14.26 -1.74
N THR A 56 -2.46 -14.87 -2.67
CA THR A 56 -1.50 -15.94 -2.38
C THR A 56 -0.27 -15.28 -1.74
N PHE A 57 -0.18 -15.33 -0.43
CA PHE A 57 0.87 -14.67 0.36
C PHE A 57 1.98 -15.65 0.69
N GLU A 58 3.20 -15.38 0.22
CA GLU A 58 4.38 -16.20 0.42
C GLU A 58 5.44 -15.43 1.22
N THR A 59 6.00 -16.08 2.22
CA THR A 59 7.16 -15.60 2.97
C THR A 59 8.38 -16.41 2.58
N ALA A 60 9.48 -15.76 2.25
CA ALA A 60 10.74 -16.42 1.88
C ALA A 60 11.93 -15.66 2.46
N TYR A 61 12.01 -15.61 3.79
CA TYR A 61 13.02 -14.85 4.53
C TYR A 61 13.95 -15.72 5.39
N GLY A 62 14.05 -17.02 5.11
CA GLY A 62 15.06 -17.90 5.71
C GLY A 62 14.73 -18.35 7.14
N GLU A 63 15.76 -18.61 7.95
CA GLU A 63 15.56 -19.10 9.33
C GLU A 63 15.07 -17.98 10.27
N GLY A 64 14.04 -18.27 11.07
CA GLY A 64 13.47 -17.33 12.04
C GLY A 64 12.06 -17.73 12.48
N GLY A 65 11.59 -17.11 13.55
CA GLY A 65 10.20 -17.26 14.01
C GLY A 65 9.18 -16.54 13.11
N PRO A 66 7.88 -16.72 13.38
CA PRO A 66 6.83 -15.98 12.72
C PRO A 66 7.02 -14.46 12.84
N ARG A 67 6.74 -13.73 11.77
CA ARG A 67 6.88 -12.26 11.74
C ARG A 67 5.56 -11.60 11.41
N TRP A 68 5.39 -10.37 11.89
CA TRP A 68 4.19 -9.58 11.65
C TRP A 68 4.15 -8.99 10.25
N PHE A 69 2.97 -9.01 9.67
CA PHE A 69 2.62 -8.33 8.43
C PHE A 69 1.31 -7.58 8.64
N MET A 70 1.31 -6.31 8.28
CA MET A 70 0.19 -5.40 8.52
C MET A 70 -0.47 -5.04 7.21
N VAL A 71 -1.79 -5.15 7.17
CA VAL A 71 -2.65 -4.67 6.10
C VAL A 71 -3.31 -3.38 6.57
N TYR A 72 -3.06 -2.30 5.85
CA TYR A 72 -3.66 -0.99 6.09
C TYR A 72 -4.63 -0.65 4.96
N GLN A 73 -5.71 0.06 5.30
CA GLN A 73 -6.62 0.62 4.30
C GLN A 73 -6.13 2.00 3.86
N ASN A 74 -6.39 2.36 2.61
CA ASN A 74 -6.06 3.68 2.13
C ASN A 74 -6.77 4.75 2.97
N GLY A 75 -5.99 5.67 3.54
CA GLY A 75 -6.49 6.72 4.43
C GLY A 75 -6.41 6.41 5.93
N GLU A 76 -5.96 5.21 6.32
CA GLU A 76 -5.70 4.83 7.71
C GLU A 76 -4.36 4.08 7.83
N ASP A 77 -3.37 4.78 8.37
CA ASP A 77 -1.97 4.34 8.45
C ASP A 77 -1.48 4.09 9.88
N ALA A 78 -2.26 4.50 10.88
CA ALA A 78 -1.92 4.37 12.29
C ALA A 78 -2.51 3.09 12.90
N LYS A 79 -3.47 2.47 12.21
CA LYS A 79 -4.14 1.28 12.70
C LYS A 79 -4.34 0.25 11.57
N PRO A 80 -3.76 -0.95 11.68
CA PRO A 80 -3.94 -1.97 10.65
C PRO A 80 -5.39 -2.45 10.65
N TYR A 81 -5.94 -2.66 9.46
CA TYR A 81 -7.20 -3.38 9.26
C TYR A 81 -7.04 -4.86 9.63
N ARG A 82 -5.88 -5.42 9.29
CA ARG A 82 -5.54 -6.81 9.60
C ARG A 82 -4.06 -6.93 9.93
N ALA A 83 -3.75 -7.68 10.98
CA ALA A 83 -2.39 -7.98 11.43
C ALA A 83 -2.20 -9.49 11.48
N MET A 84 -1.21 -10.00 10.76
CA MET A 84 -0.99 -11.42 10.56
C MET A 84 0.43 -11.80 10.95
N LYS A 85 0.58 -12.79 11.83
CA LYS A 85 1.90 -13.35 12.16
C LYS A 85 2.11 -14.64 11.38
N VAL A 86 2.99 -14.56 10.39
CA VAL A 86 3.19 -15.63 9.41
C VAL A 86 4.57 -16.24 9.59
N SER A 87 4.67 -17.56 9.56
CA SER A 87 5.95 -18.30 9.59
C SER A 87 6.77 -18.03 8.34
N SER A 88 8.09 -18.20 8.43
CA SER A 88 8.97 -18.14 7.25
C SER A 88 8.73 -19.32 6.32
N ASN A 89 9.09 -19.16 5.04
CA ASN A 89 9.04 -20.21 4.01
C ASN A 89 7.66 -20.87 3.91
N THR A 90 6.61 -20.08 4.10
CA THR A 90 5.22 -20.54 4.13
C THR A 90 4.41 -19.80 3.08
N THR A 91 3.44 -20.50 2.48
CA THR A 91 2.43 -19.91 1.60
C THR A 91 1.06 -20.05 2.27
N VAL A 92 0.33 -18.94 2.37
CA VAL A 92 -1.03 -18.88 2.91
C VAL A 92 -1.91 -18.06 1.97
N PHE A 93 -3.23 -18.27 2.02
CA PHE A 93 -4.18 -17.41 1.34
C PHE A 93 -4.68 -16.31 2.29
N VAL A 94 -4.77 -15.08 1.81
CA VAL A 94 -5.33 -13.93 2.54
C VAL A 94 -6.53 -13.41 1.78
N ASP A 95 -7.69 -13.49 2.41
CA ASP A 95 -8.94 -12.91 1.92
C ASP A 95 -9.19 -11.55 2.58
N LEU A 96 -9.21 -10.49 1.77
CA LEU A 96 -9.61 -9.14 2.20
C LEU A 96 -10.95 -8.73 1.60
N THR A 97 -11.52 -9.56 0.72
CA THR A 97 -12.63 -9.16 -0.17
C THR A 97 -13.96 -9.75 0.24
N THR A 98 -13.99 -10.87 0.96
CA THR A 98 -15.24 -11.47 1.45
C THR A 98 -15.95 -10.55 2.45
N SER A 99 -15.22 -9.90 3.36
CA SER A 99 -15.77 -8.91 4.29
C SER A 99 -15.86 -7.51 3.68
N CYS A 100 -15.13 -7.24 2.60
CA CYS A 100 -15.08 -5.94 1.96
C CYS A 100 -14.71 -6.02 0.47
N SER A 101 -15.72 -6.18 -0.39
CA SER A 101 -15.53 -6.37 -1.83
C SER A 101 -14.82 -5.21 -2.54
N THR A 102 -14.75 -4.04 -1.90
CA THR A 102 -14.15 -2.81 -2.41
C THR A 102 -12.84 -2.45 -1.72
N PHE A 103 -12.20 -3.41 -1.02
CA PHE A 103 -10.95 -3.15 -0.30
C PHE A 103 -9.90 -2.44 -1.18
N SER A 104 -9.36 -1.35 -0.67
CA SER A 104 -8.18 -0.70 -1.24
C SER A 104 -7.22 -0.32 -0.13
N GLY A 105 -5.98 -0.72 -0.30
CA GLY A 105 -5.01 -0.63 0.78
C GLY A 105 -3.67 -1.22 0.39
N ARG A 106 -2.93 -1.63 1.41
CA ARG A 106 -1.51 -1.93 1.28
C ARG A 106 -1.02 -2.83 2.40
N LEU A 107 -0.01 -3.63 2.10
CA LEU A 107 0.57 -4.68 2.94
C LEU A 107 2.05 -4.43 3.14
N VAL A 108 2.53 -4.50 4.39
CA VAL A 108 3.91 -4.17 4.78
C VAL A 108 4.41 -5.08 5.91
N ARG A 109 5.73 -5.16 6.09
CA ARG A 109 6.35 -5.82 7.24
C ARG A 109 6.10 -5.01 8.51
N GLY A 110 5.52 -5.65 9.51
CA GLY A 110 5.18 -5.05 10.80
C GLY A 110 6.01 -5.57 11.97
N ASN A 111 5.67 -5.03 13.14
CA ASN A 111 6.19 -5.34 14.47
C ASN A 111 5.09 -5.13 15.54
N ASP A 112 5.35 -5.46 16.80
CA ASP A 112 4.39 -5.23 17.89
C ASP A 112 4.14 -3.74 18.16
N ILE A 113 5.04 -2.84 17.74
CA ILE A 113 4.86 -1.40 17.90
C ILE A 113 3.70 -0.82 17.07
N ASP A 114 3.31 -1.49 15.96
CA ASP A 114 2.19 -1.09 15.11
C ASP A 114 0.82 -1.08 15.82
N PHE A 115 0.75 -1.53 17.08
CA PHE A 115 -0.47 -1.54 17.90
C PHE A 115 -0.57 -0.38 18.89
N ASP A 116 0.39 0.54 18.91
CA ASP A 116 0.40 1.68 19.86
C ASP A 116 -0.49 2.87 19.44
N GLY A 117 -1.08 2.80 18.24
CA GLY A 117 -1.92 3.84 17.65
C GLY A 117 -1.15 4.94 16.91
N GLY A 118 0.17 4.80 16.78
CA GLY A 118 1.05 5.61 15.95
C GLY A 118 1.22 5.04 14.53
N ALA A 119 1.63 5.91 13.61
CA ALA A 119 1.90 5.51 12.23
C ALA A 119 3.35 5.05 12.05
N HIS A 120 3.57 3.76 11.83
CA HIS A 120 4.88 3.12 11.67
C HIS A 120 5.17 2.72 10.21
N ASN A 121 5.08 3.73 9.34
CA ASN A 121 4.95 3.59 7.89
C ASN A 121 6.22 3.24 7.09
N LEU A 122 7.37 3.14 7.76
CA LEU A 122 8.66 2.97 7.08
C LEU A 122 8.86 1.53 6.60
N GLY A 123 8.65 1.27 5.31
CA GLY A 123 8.84 -0.06 4.74
C GLY A 123 8.60 -0.13 3.25
N THR A 124 8.85 -1.29 2.65
CA THR A 124 8.43 -1.58 1.27
C THR A 124 6.98 -2.05 1.30
N TRP A 125 6.12 -1.45 0.47
CA TRP A 125 4.68 -1.74 0.47
C TRP A 125 4.29 -2.51 -0.77
N ALA A 126 3.49 -3.56 -0.59
CA ALA A 126 2.64 -4.06 -1.66
C ALA A 126 1.32 -3.28 -1.63
N GLU A 127 0.88 -2.76 -2.75
CA GLU A 127 -0.34 -1.94 -2.88
C GLU A 127 -1.38 -2.70 -3.71
N MET A 128 -2.66 -2.55 -3.36
CA MET A 128 -3.77 -3.29 -3.97
C MET A 128 -5.09 -2.53 -3.91
N ASN A 129 -5.89 -2.65 -4.98
CA ASN A 129 -7.18 -1.99 -5.10
C ASN A 129 -8.21 -2.88 -5.82
N TRP A 130 -9.26 -3.29 -5.09
CA TRP A 130 -10.43 -4.03 -5.58
C TRP A 130 -11.68 -3.16 -5.81
N GLN A 131 -11.63 -1.83 -5.61
CA GLN A 131 -12.80 -0.93 -5.75
C GLN A 131 -13.46 -0.99 -7.13
N THR A 132 -12.71 -1.34 -8.18
CA THR A 132 -13.20 -1.42 -9.56
C THR A 132 -13.27 -2.86 -10.10
N TYR A 133 -13.41 -3.86 -9.22
CA TYR A 133 -13.54 -5.27 -9.60
C TYR A 133 -14.61 -5.45 -10.72
N PRO A 134 -14.32 -6.19 -11.80
CA PRO A 134 -13.22 -7.15 -11.98
C PRO A 134 -11.87 -6.58 -12.42
N LEU A 135 -11.71 -5.26 -12.57
CA LEU A 135 -10.41 -4.65 -12.86
C LEU A 135 -9.72 -4.26 -11.56
N VAL A 136 -8.81 -5.12 -11.11
CA VAL A 136 -8.06 -4.94 -9.86
C VAL A 136 -6.63 -4.54 -10.19
N TYR A 137 -6.07 -3.61 -9.43
CA TYR A 137 -4.70 -3.14 -9.62
C TYR A 137 -3.84 -3.50 -8.41
N GLY A 138 -2.58 -3.86 -8.67
CA GLY A 138 -1.58 -4.10 -7.64
C GLY A 138 -0.21 -3.57 -8.05
N GLY A 139 0.63 -3.26 -7.07
CA GLY A 139 1.97 -2.71 -7.31
C GLY A 139 2.89 -2.86 -6.10
N VAL A 140 4.15 -2.50 -6.28
CA VAL A 140 5.13 -2.42 -5.18
C VAL A 140 5.64 -1.00 -5.10
N SER A 141 5.68 -0.44 -3.90
CA SER A 141 6.05 0.95 -3.64
C SER A 141 7.15 1.01 -2.58
N VAL A 142 8.12 1.89 -2.82
CA VAL A 142 9.17 2.27 -1.86
C VAL A 142 9.10 3.75 -1.50
N ILE A 143 7.98 4.41 -1.83
CA ILE A 143 7.76 5.84 -1.59
C ILE A 143 7.91 6.19 -0.11
N GLU A 144 7.42 5.31 0.76
CA GLU A 144 7.44 5.50 2.21
C GLU A 144 8.68 4.91 2.89
N GLY A 145 9.57 4.28 2.12
CA GLY A 145 10.77 3.61 2.62
C GLY A 145 11.05 2.32 1.89
N ASN A 146 12.14 1.65 2.28
CA ASN A 146 12.45 0.32 1.79
C ASN A 146 13.06 -0.50 2.93
N ASP A 147 12.33 -1.51 3.39
CA ASP A 147 12.78 -2.44 4.42
C ASP A 147 13.10 -3.84 3.85
N GLY A 148 13.09 -3.98 2.53
CA GLY A 148 13.52 -5.17 1.83
C GLY A 148 12.65 -5.51 0.62
N PRO A 149 13.11 -6.47 -0.19
CA PRO A 149 12.48 -6.87 -1.44
C PRO A 149 11.09 -7.49 -1.26
N ILE A 150 10.20 -7.15 -2.20
CA ILE A 150 8.86 -7.73 -2.37
C ILE A 150 8.71 -8.03 -3.87
N LEU A 151 8.04 -9.14 -4.19
CA LEU A 151 7.50 -9.39 -5.52
C LEU A 151 5.98 -9.42 -5.45
N LEU A 152 5.33 -8.80 -6.43
CA LEU A 152 3.88 -8.87 -6.63
C LEU A 152 3.62 -9.28 -8.07
N GLN A 153 2.69 -10.21 -8.27
CA GLN A 153 2.27 -10.64 -9.60
C GLN A 153 0.76 -10.89 -9.59
N SER A 154 0.07 -10.56 -10.68
CA SER A 154 -1.30 -11.05 -10.90
C SER A 154 -1.27 -12.54 -11.22
N GLU A 155 -2.25 -13.30 -10.74
CA GLU A 155 -2.38 -14.72 -11.09
C GLU A 155 -3.03 -14.94 -12.47
N ASP A 156 -3.31 -13.87 -13.21
CA ASP A 156 -3.68 -13.98 -14.63
C ASP A 156 -2.49 -14.48 -15.47
N PRO A 157 -2.74 -15.16 -16.62
CA PRO A 157 -1.69 -15.60 -17.52
C PRO A 157 -0.85 -14.45 -18.09
N ASN A 158 0.45 -14.66 -18.22
CA ASN A 158 1.40 -13.77 -18.91
C ASN A 158 1.51 -12.34 -18.34
N THR A 159 1.27 -12.16 -17.03
CA THR A 159 1.42 -10.86 -16.38
C THR A 159 2.85 -10.62 -15.89
N PRO A 160 3.34 -9.37 -15.93
CA PRO A 160 4.65 -9.02 -15.41
C PRO A 160 4.69 -9.16 -13.88
N SER A 161 5.88 -9.48 -13.35
CA SER A 161 6.15 -9.36 -11.93
C SER A 161 6.64 -7.95 -11.61
N MET A 162 5.95 -7.34 -10.65
CA MET A 162 6.28 -6.05 -10.03
C MET A 162 7.16 -6.28 -8.80
N GLY A 163 7.94 -5.28 -8.43
CA GLY A 163 8.86 -5.37 -7.30
C GLY A 163 10.31 -5.63 -7.70
N PHE A 164 11.07 -6.19 -6.76
CA PHE A 164 12.51 -6.42 -6.88
C PHE A 164 12.95 -7.53 -5.92
N THR A 165 14.09 -8.18 -6.21
CA THR A 165 14.60 -9.32 -5.44
C THR A 165 15.87 -9.03 -4.65
N GLU A 166 16.66 -8.03 -5.06
CA GLU A 166 17.90 -7.66 -4.39
C GLU A 166 17.62 -6.78 -3.17
N ASP A 167 18.16 -7.14 -2.01
CA ASP A 167 18.24 -6.21 -0.88
C ASP A 167 19.31 -5.15 -1.15
N ILE A 168 18.85 -3.92 -1.36
CA ILE A 168 19.71 -2.78 -1.69
C ILE A 168 20.17 -2.00 -0.44
N ILE A 169 19.61 -2.28 0.75
CA ILE A 169 19.92 -1.55 1.99
C ILE A 169 21.41 -1.65 2.36
N PRO A 170 22.07 -2.84 2.31
CA PRO A 170 23.48 -2.96 2.66
C PRO A 170 24.43 -2.16 1.75
N ARG A 171 23.99 -1.83 0.53
CA ARG A 171 24.78 -1.13 -0.49
C ARG A 171 24.50 0.38 -0.52
N ALA A 172 23.51 0.87 0.21
CA ALA A 172 23.14 2.28 0.20
C ALA A 172 24.16 3.15 0.96
N PRO A 173 24.40 4.40 0.55
CA PRO A 173 25.13 5.36 1.37
C PRO A 173 24.53 5.50 2.78
N LYS A 174 25.34 5.83 3.80
CA LYS A 174 24.87 5.86 5.19
C LYS A 174 23.74 6.87 5.40
N GLU A 175 23.83 8.00 4.71
CA GLU A 175 22.83 9.06 4.70
C GLU A 175 21.47 8.63 4.15
N CYS A 176 21.40 7.57 3.33
CA CYS A 176 20.14 7.03 2.82
C CYS A 176 19.45 6.08 3.80
N ARG A 177 20.17 5.61 4.83
CA ARG A 177 19.69 4.57 5.74
C ARG A 177 19.08 5.18 6.99
N VAL A 178 18.07 4.52 7.54
CA VAL A 178 17.39 4.92 8.77
C VAL A 178 16.94 3.66 9.53
N LYS A 179 16.78 3.75 10.85
CA LYS A 179 16.19 2.67 11.65
C LYS A 179 14.67 2.86 11.69
N LYS A 180 13.93 1.78 11.47
CA LYS A 180 12.54 1.63 11.87
C LYS A 180 12.44 1.75 13.39
N ASP A 181 11.25 2.06 13.90
CA ASP A 181 11.01 2.15 15.34
C ASP A 181 11.17 0.79 16.04
N SER A 182 10.95 -0.30 15.30
CA SER A 182 11.29 -1.67 15.68
C SER A 182 12.80 -1.93 15.82
N GLY A 183 13.64 -1.03 15.32
CA GLY A 183 15.10 -1.14 15.28
C GLY A 183 15.68 -1.70 13.98
N GLY A 184 14.84 -2.27 13.10
CA GLY A 184 15.25 -2.77 11.78
C GLY A 184 15.82 -1.68 10.88
N MET A 185 16.83 -1.98 10.07
CA MET A 185 17.38 -1.01 9.11
C MET A 185 16.52 -0.93 7.85
N ALA A 186 16.28 0.29 7.37
CA ALA A 186 15.59 0.56 6.12
C ALA A 186 16.30 1.69 5.35
N LEU A 187 15.86 1.94 4.12
CA LEU A 187 16.09 3.21 3.45
C LEU A 187 14.99 4.20 3.83
N LYS A 188 15.38 5.48 3.89
CA LYS A 188 14.46 6.59 4.10
C LYS A 188 13.37 6.65 3.02
N PRO A 189 12.24 7.32 3.28
CA PRO A 189 11.24 7.59 2.26
C PRO A 189 11.84 8.31 1.05
N THR A 190 11.43 7.89 -0.14
CA THR A 190 11.87 8.52 -1.39
C THR A 190 10.95 9.66 -1.82
N ASP A 191 9.70 9.72 -1.33
CA ASP A 191 8.74 10.79 -1.69
C ASP A 191 7.55 10.95 -0.67
N LYS A 192 7.78 10.70 0.63
CA LYS A 192 6.79 10.91 1.72
C LYS A 192 7.11 12.19 2.51
N ASP A 193 6.16 13.11 2.59
CA ASP A 193 6.24 14.39 3.34
C ASP A 193 7.47 15.26 3.00
N GLY A 194 7.87 15.20 1.73
CA GLY A 194 9.16 15.65 1.22
C GLY A 194 9.85 14.49 0.49
N TYR A 195 10.98 14.75 -0.18
CA TYR A 195 11.78 13.67 -0.75
C TYR A 195 13.22 13.77 -0.23
N ASP A 196 13.79 12.65 0.22
CA ASP A 196 15.22 12.56 0.47
C ASP A 196 15.92 12.33 -0.88
N GLU A 197 16.49 13.40 -1.46
CA GLU A 197 17.09 13.39 -2.78
C GLU A 197 18.15 12.29 -2.93
N ALA A 198 19.01 12.14 -1.94
CA ALA A 198 20.06 11.12 -1.95
C ALA A 198 19.48 9.70 -2.04
N THR A 199 18.44 9.42 -1.25
CA THR A 199 17.76 8.11 -1.22
C THR A 199 16.99 7.86 -2.51
N ARG A 200 16.27 8.85 -3.03
CA ARG A 200 15.54 8.73 -4.31
C ARG A 200 16.49 8.45 -5.47
N GLU A 201 17.56 9.23 -5.58
CA GLU A 201 18.56 9.06 -6.63
C GLU A 201 19.32 7.74 -6.52
N PHE A 202 19.66 7.30 -5.31
CA PHE A 202 20.21 5.98 -5.09
C PHE A 202 19.24 4.88 -5.54
N THR A 203 17.96 4.99 -5.15
CA THR A 203 16.94 3.98 -5.43
C THR A 203 16.66 3.88 -6.93
N LYS A 204 16.52 5.00 -7.64
CA LYS A 204 16.36 5.04 -9.12
C LYS A 204 17.53 4.44 -9.89
N ARG A 205 18.74 4.49 -9.34
CA ARG A 205 19.91 3.83 -9.95
C ARG A 205 19.94 2.32 -9.71
N ARG A 206 19.23 1.82 -8.70
CA ARG A 206 19.26 0.42 -8.28
C ARG A 206 18.04 -0.38 -8.69
N LEU A 207 16.88 0.26 -8.74
CA LEU A 207 15.60 -0.37 -9.02
C LEU A 207 15.02 0.12 -10.33
N ASP A 208 14.24 -0.75 -10.97
CA ASP A 208 13.53 -0.46 -12.19
C ASP A 208 12.21 0.27 -11.86
N ASN A 209 12.09 1.54 -12.28
CA ASN A 209 10.90 2.34 -12.04
C ASN A 209 9.67 1.86 -12.82
N GLN A 210 9.83 0.96 -13.80
CA GLN A 210 8.71 0.28 -14.45
C GLN A 210 8.14 -0.87 -13.60
N LYS A 211 8.88 -1.31 -12.57
CA LYS A 211 8.48 -2.42 -11.70
C LYS A 211 8.19 -2.00 -10.26
N VAL A 212 8.68 -0.83 -9.84
CA VAL A 212 8.54 -0.33 -8.47
C VAL A 212 8.18 1.15 -8.51
N SER A 213 7.16 1.56 -7.77
CA SER A 213 6.83 2.96 -7.53
C SER A 213 7.88 3.56 -6.59
N ILE A 214 8.78 4.38 -7.14
CA ILE A 214 9.87 5.02 -6.38
C ILE A 214 9.51 6.45 -6.01
N ASP A 215 8.62 7.10 -6.74
CA ASP A 215 8.18 8.47 -6.47
C ASP A 215 6.79 8.70 -7.06
N LYS A 216 6.23 9.89 -6.84
CA LYS A 216 4.86 10.23 -7.26
C LYS A 216 4.72 10.53 -8.76
N SER A 217 5.81 10.50 -9.54
CA SER A 217 5.74 10.78 -10.98
C SER A 217 5.25 9.59 -11.81
N TYR A 218 5.34 8.37 -11.26
CA TYR A 218 4.91 7.16 -11.94
C TYR A 218 4.50 6.08 -10.94
N THR A 219 3.35 5.46 -11.17
CA THR A 219 2.86 4.32 -10.38
C THR A 219 3.06 3.04 -11.17
N ALA A 220 3.99 2.19 -10.72
CA ALA A 220 4.25 0.90 -11.33
C ALA A 220 3.14 -0.08 -10.89
N THR A 221 2.30 -0.50 -11.84
CA THR A 221 1.14 -1.35 -11.56
C THR A 221 1.02 -2.53 -12.51
N VAL A 222 0.41 -3.61 -12.01
CA VAL A 222 -0.09 -4.75 -12.79
C VAL A 222 -1.58 -4.89 -12.53
N MET A 223 -2.31 -5.32 -13.56
CA MET A 223 -3.75 -5.57 -13.50
C MET A 223 -4.02 -7.05 -13.24
N SER A 224 -5.11 -7.32 -12.52
CA SER A 224 -5.70 -8.65 -12.33
C SER A 224 -7.19 -8.63 -12.70
N HIS A 225 -7.60 -9.54 -13.58
CA HIS A 225 -8.99 -9.76 -14.00
C HIS A 225 -9.68 -10.81 -13.13
N ASN A 226 -8.94 -11.79 -12.61
CA ASN A 226 -9.46 -12.76 -11.65
C ASN A 226 -9.49 -12.21 -10.20
N GLY A 227 -8.93 -11.01 -9.98
CA GLY A 227 -8.84 -10.37 -8.66
C GLY A 227 -7.87 -11.04 -7.70
N ARG A 228 -6.95 -11.85 -8.21
CA ARG A 228 -5.96 -12.58 -7.42
C ARG A 228 -4.55 -12.11 -7.70
N PHE A 229 -3.79 -11.94 -6.62
CA PHE A 229 -2.36 -11.64 -6.68
C PHE A 229 -1.56 -12.70 -5.92
N LYS A 230 -0.36 -12.99 -6.40
CA LYS A 230 0.69 -13.60 -5.61
C LYS A 230 1.63 -12.51 -5.10
N ILE A 231 1.85 -12.47 -3.78
CA ILE A 231 2.79 -11.55 -3.15
C ILE A 231 3.83 -12.35 -2.38
N VAL A 232 5.11 -12.07 -2.65
CA VAL A 232 6.24 -12.74 -2.01
C VAL A 232 7.04 -11.71 -1.21
N PHE A 233 7.09 -11.89 0.11
CA PHE A 233 7.98 -11.15 0.99
C PHE A 233 9.29 -11.92 1.16
N LEU A 234 10.33 -11.43 0.49
CA LEU A 234 11.69 -11.96 0.59
C LEU A 234 12.36 -11.47 1.89
N HIS A 235 13.60 -11.92 2.14
CA HIS A 235 14.36 -11.46 3.32
C HIS A 235 14.44 -9.93 3.40
N GLY A 236 13.92 -9.38 4.49
CA GLY A 236 13.91 -7.95 4.81
C GLY A 236 13.87 -7.73 6.32
N ASN A 237 13.97 -6.46 6.72
CA ASN A 237 13.98 -6.02 8.10
C ASN A 237 12.56 -5.71 8.57
N HIS A 238 12.22 -6.15 9.78
CA HIS A 238 10.96 -5.80 10.44
C HIS A 238 11.23 -4.72 11.46
#